data_AF-A0A660UH26-F1
#
_entry.id   AF-A0A660UH26-F1
#
_cell.length_a   1.000
_cell.length_b   1.000
_cell.length_c   1.000
_cell.angle_alpha   90.00
_cell.angle_beta   90.00
_cell.angle_gamma   90.00
#
_symmetry.space_group_name_H-M   'P 1'
#
loop_
_entity.id
_entity.type
_entity.pdbx_description
1 polymer ?
#
loop_
_entity_poly.entity_id
_entity_poly.type
_entity_poly.pdbx_seq_one_letter_code
_entity_poly.pdbx_strand_id
1 'polypeptide(L)'
;MIINDIDVAKTDAEVFSSAAFGAQVRCGGTNGIVAGTQFTASGVDFNASQVSAGCVIALSSADGTIDGTFEIVSVIDSSHLSVSQIRTDSGDAAIAVGSASGLTWSIKTLGPQIAAAELELSARLGLKPGKPDAAYALDEVQNTDSLKQIATAVLLVGVYTVLYTTSADETVRAGYEAKRVWYGQQAERLLAGVSVQLPAVP
;
A
#
# COMPACT_ATOMS: atom_id res chain seq x y z
N MET A 1 3.19 -7.01 -11.12
CA MET A 1 3.12 -6.63 -9.70
C MET A 1 2.00 -7.44 -9.08
N ILE A 2 2.30 -8.21 -8.05
CA ILE A 2 1.36 -9.12 -7.38
C ILE A 2 0.63 -8.43 -6.22
N ILE A 3 1.18 -7.37 -5.63
CA ILE A 3 0.50 -6.51 -4.63
C ILE A 3 0.42 -5.05 -5.08
N ASN A 4 -0.45 -4.27 -4.44
CA ASN A 4 -0.55 -2.80 -4.62
C ASN A 4 -0.64 -2.08 -3.26
N ASP A 5 -0.79 -0.75 -3.27
CA ASP A 5 -0.86 0.04 -2.03
C ASP A 5 -2.06 -0.34 -1.15
N ILE A 6 -3.19 -0.74 -1.75
CA ILE A 6 -4.37 -1.21 -1.00
C ILE A 6 -4.05 -2.52 -0.27
N ASP A 7 -3.34 -3.47 -0.91
CA ASP A 7 -2.94 -4.73 -0.25
C ASP A 7 -2.06 -4.48 0.99
N VAL A 8 -1.20 -3.46 0.92
CA VAL A 8 -0.41 -3.01 2.07
C VAL A 8 -1.30 -2.37 3.12
N ALA A 9 -2.21 -1.47 2.73
CA ALA A 9 -3.09 -0.75 3.66
C ALA A 9 -4.07 -1.68 4.38
N LYS A 10 -4.52 -2.76 3.74
CA LYS A 10 -5.30 -3.85 4.37
C LYS A 10 -4.56 -4.51 5.53
N THR A 11 -3.23 -4.52 5.47
CA THR A 11 -2.37 -5.16 6.48
C THR A 11 -1.93 -4.14 7.54
N ASP A 12 -1.44 -2.97 7.12
CA ASP A 12 -0.99 -1.92 8.02
C ASP A 12 -1.18 -0.54 7.37
N ALA A 13 -2.34 0.09 7.60
CA ALA A 13 -2.67 1.39 7.03
C ALA A 13 -1.80 2.55 7.53
N GLU A 14 -1.15 2.40 8.70
CA GLU A 14 -0.35 3.43 9.36
C GLU A 14 0.89 3.81 8.55
N VAL A 15 1.40 2.90 7.72
CA VAL A 15 2.57 3.19 6.87
C VAL A 15 2.32 4.33 5.88
N PHE A 16 1.05 4.59 5.55
CA PHE A 16 0.65 5.68 4.67
C PHE A 16 0.40 7.00 5.41
N SER A 17 0.23 7.00 6.74
CA SER A 17 0.14 8.25 7.51
C SER A 17 1.52 8.79 7.91
N SER A 18 2.56 7.95 7.95
CA SER A 18 3.91 8.35 8.37
C SER A 18 4.55 9.47 7.54
N ALA A 19 5.17 10.43 8.24
CA ALA A 19 5.93 11.52 7.64
C ALA A 19 7.29 11.08 7.06
N ALA A 20 7.78 9.89 7.43
CA ALA A 20 9.13 9.43 7.05
C ALA A 20 9.31 9.20 5.55
N PHE A 21 8.21 9.07 4.80
CA PHE A 21 8.22 8.84 3.36
C PHE A 21 7.71 10.06 2.58
N GLY A 22 8.14 11.27 2.95
CA GLY A 22 7.77 12.49 2.24
C GLY A 22 8.08 12.45 0.73
N ALA A 23 9.13 11.73 0.32
CA ALA A 23 9.49 11.54 -1.09
C ALA A 23 8.52 10.63 -1.88
N GLN A 24 7.58 9.96 -1.21
CA GLN A 24 6.57 9.09 -1.82
C GLN A 24 5.20 9.74 -1.94
N VAL A 25 5.08 11.02 -1.60
CA VAL A 25 3.85 11.78 -1.79
C VAL A 25 3.72 12.13 -3.27
N ARG A 26 2.64 11.66 -3.91
CA ARG A 26 2.30 12.02 -5.30
C ARG A 26 1.66 13.40 -5.38
N CYS A 27 0.74 13.68 -4.46
CA CYS A 27 0.10 14.98 -4.27
C CYS A 27 -0.58 15.04 -2.89
N GLY A 28 -0.93 16.23 -2.45
CA GLY A 28 -1.61 16.48 -1.19
C GLY A 28 -1.99 17.95 -1.03
N GLY A 29 -2.78 18.26 0.00
CA GLY A 29 -3.26 19.61 0.27
C GLY A 29 -4.13 19.69 1.52
N THR A 30 -4.76 20.86 1.73
CA THR A 30 -5.63 21.14 2.89
C THR A 30 -7.04 21.57 2.49
N ASN A 31 -7.36 21.48 1.20
CA ASN A 31 -8.63 21.87 0.58
C ASN A 31 -9.46 20.65 0.14
N GLY A 32 -9.20 19.46 0.71
CA GLY A 32 -9.90 18.24 0.33
C GLY A 32 -11.36 18.28 0.77
N ILE A 33 -12.24 17.75 -0.08
CA ILE A 33 -13.67 17.59 0.23
C ILE A 33 -14.03 16.15 -0.09
N VAL A 34 -14.70 15.49 0.85
CA VAL A 34 -15.28 14.16 0.64
C VAL A 34 -16.79 14.21 0.86
N ALA A 35 -17.55 13.53 0.01
CA ALA A 35 -18.99 13.35 0.12
C ALA A 35 -19.38 11.93 -0.28
N GLY A 36 -19.63 11.08 0.71
CA GLY A 36 -19.87 9.65 0.51
C GLY A 36 -18.59 8.97 0.03
N THR A 37 -18.58 8.59 -1.25
CA THR A 37 -17.46 7.94 -1.94
C THR A 37 -16.77 8.85 -2.95
N GLN A 38 -17.13 10.14 -3.02
CA GLN A 38 -16.48 11.08 -3.91
C GLN A 38 -15.51 11.96 -3.16
N PHE A 39 -14.28 12.06 -3.65
CA PHE A 39 -13.28 12.99 -3.15
C PHE A 39 -12.93 14.02 -4.23
N THR A 40 -12.79 15.27 -3.82
CA THR A 40 -12.40 16.38 -4.71
C THR A 40 -11.34 17.24 -4.05
N ALA A 41 -10.43 17.75 -4.87
CA ALA A 41 -9.48 18.78 -4.46
C ALA A 41 -9.24 19.73 -5.63
N SER A 42 -9.37 21.03 -5.40
CA SER A 42 -9.09 22.04 -6.43
C SER A 42 -7.59 22.28 -6.57
N GLY A 43 -7.15 22.66 -7.76
CA GLY A 43 -5.75 23.03 -8.02
C GLY A 43 -4.77 21.86 -8.10
N VAL A 44 -5.25 20.61 -8.13
CA VAL A 44 -4.46 19.42 -8.41
C VAL A 44 -4.94 18.76 -9.70
N ASP A 45 -4.02 18.08 -10.39
CA ASP A 45 -4.31 17.16 -11.48
C ASP A 45 -3.88 15.75 -11.08
N PHE A 46 -4.84 14.91 -10.71
CA PHE A 46 -4.60 13.53 -10.30
C PHE A 46 -3.95 12.68 -11.40
N ASN A 47 -4.24 12.96 -12.66
CA ASN A 47 -3.62 12.24 -13.77
C ASN A 47 -2.15 12.65 -13.91
N ALA A 48 -1.84 13.94 -13.83
CA ALA A 48 -0.47 14.44 -13.87
C ALA A 48 0.35 13.98 -12.66
N SER A 49 -0.28 13.81 -11.50
CA SER A 49 0.32 13.21 -10.29
C SER A 49 0.42 11.68 -10.34
N GLN A 50 0.02 11.05 -11.46
CA GLN A 50 0.04 9.59 -11.65
C GLN A 50 -0.73 8.84 -10.57
N VAL A 51 -1.86 9.40 -10.14
CA VAL A 51 -2.82 8.70 -9.28
C VAL A 51 -3.59 7.71 -10.15
N SER A 52 -3.84 6.52 -9.62
CA SER A 52 -4.63 5.48 -10.27
C SER A 52 -5.52 4.75 -9.27
N ALA A 53 -6.45 3.94 -9.77
CA ALA A 53 -7.07 2.90 -8.96
C ALA A 53 -5.98 2.01 -8.33
N GLY A 54 -6.17 1.57 -7.09
CA GLY A 54 -5.16 0.80 -6.37
C GLY A 54 -4.18 1.64 -5.54
N CYS A 55 -4.19 2.97 -5.67
CA CYS A 55 -3.54 3.86 -4.73
C CYS A 55 -4.38 4.09 -3.47
N VAL A 56 -3.79 4.72 -2.47
CA VAL A 56 -4.47 5.10 -1.22
C VAL A 56 -4.36 6.59 -0.93
N ILE A 57 -5.34 7.12 -0.20
CA ILE A 57 -5.41 8.50 0.23
C ILE A 57 -5.53 8.56 1.75
N ALA A 58 -4.63 9.29 2.40
CA ALA A 58 -4.77 9.65 3.80
C ALA A 58 -5.62 10.93 3.90
N LEU A 59 -6.66 10.92 4.73
CA LEU A 59 -7.54 12.05 5.00
C LEU A 59 -7.54 12.34 6.49
N SER A 60 -7.53 13.62 6.84
CA SER A 60 -7.62 14.09 8.22
C SER A 60 -8.45 15.38 8.29
N SER A 61 -9.52 15.38 9.08
CA SER A 61 -10.35 16.54 9.38
C SER A 61 -9.90 17.20 10.69
N ALA A 62 -10.07 18.51 10.80
CA ALA A 62 -9.65 19.27 11.98
C ALA A 62 -10.38 18.85 13.28
N ASP A 63 -11.60 18.31 13.15
CA ASP A 63 -12.42 17.79 14.24
C ASP A 63 -12.19 16.30 14.53
N GLY A 64 -11.33 15.62 13.75
CA GLY A 64 -11.05 14.19 13.87
C GLY A 64 -12.17 13.25 13.42
N THR A 65 -13.28 13.78 12.88
CA THR A 65 -14.40 12.96 12.38
C THR A 65 -13.96 12.03 11.24
N ILE A 66 -13.03 12.48 10.40
CA ILE A 66 -12.38 11.68 9.37
C ILE A 66 -10.88 11.72 9.65
N ASP A 67 -10.32 10.60 10.07
CA ASP A 67 -8.88 10.43 10.23
C ASP A 67 -8.48 9.00 9.86
N GLY A 68 -7.73 8.84 8.77
CA GLY A 68 -7.31 7.53 8.32
C GLY A 68 -6.89 7.42 6.86
N THR A 69 -6.60 6.18 6.45
CA THR A 69 -6.22 5.81 5.08
C THR A 69 -7.39 5.14 4.39
N PHE A 70 -7.69 5.60 3.18
CA PHE A 70 -8.80 5.16 2.34
C PHE A 70 -8.26 4.71 0.99
N GLU A 71 -8.96 3.82 0.31
CA GLU A 71 -8.55 3.37 -1.02
C GLU A 71 -9.13 4.26 -2.12
N ILE A 72 -8.36 4.41 -3.20
CA ILE A 72 -8.81 5.07 -4.42
C ILE A 72 -9.33 3.98 -5.36
N VAL A 73 -10.65 3.98 -5.57
CA VAL A 73 -11.36 3.02 -6.40
C VAL A 73 -11.18 3.35 -7.88
N SER A 74 -11.25 4.63 -8.23
CA SER A 74 -11.02 5.11 -9.61
C SER A 74 -10.70 6.60 -9.65
N VAL A 75 -10.02 7.03 -10.71
CA VAL A 75 -9.90 8.45 -11.07
C VAL A 75 -11.06 8.79 -12.00
N ILE A 76 -11.93 9.73 -11.59
CA ILE A 76 -13.10 10.14 -12.37
C ILE A 76 -12.66 11.17 -13.41
N ASP A 77 -11.90 12.18 -12.98
CA ASP A 77 -11.24 13.16 -13.82
C ASP A 77 -10.01 13.76 -13.10
N SER A 78 -9.43 14.83 -13.62
CA SER A 78 -8.22 15.48 -13.05
C SER A 78 -8.38 15.96 -11.61
N SER A 79 -9.60 16.26 -11.13
CA SER A 79 -9.85 16.81 -9.79
C SER A 79 -10.86 16.00 -8.97
N HIS A 80 -11.34 14.87 -9.48
CA HIS A 80 -12.32 14.02 -8.82
C HIS A 80 -11.85 12.56 -8.76
N LEU A 81 -11.96 11.97 -7.57
CA LEU A 81 -11.70 10.55 -7.31
C LEU A 81 -12.95 9.87 -6.78
N SER A 82 -13.10 8.59 -7.12
CA SER A 82 -13.93 7.67 -6.33
C SER A 82 -13.05 7.06 -5.25
N VAL A 83 -13.43 7.24 -3.99
CA VAL A 83 -12.74 6.73 -2.80
C VAL A 83 -13.66 5.82 -2.00
N SER A 84 -13.06 4.96 -1.18
CA SER A 84 -13.80 4.03 -0.32
C SER A 84 -13.03 3.78 0.98
N GLN A 85 -13.75 3.37 2.03
CA GLN A 85 -13.09 2.59 3.08
C GLN A 85 -12.43 1.35 2.45
N ILE A 86 -11.34 0.87 3.04
CA ILE A 86 -10.61 -0.29 2.52
C ILE A 86 -11.55 -1.49 2.44
N ARG A 87 -11.83 -1.95 1.22
CA ARG A 87 -12.77 -3.07 0.97
C ARG A 87 -12.04 -4.40 1.09
N THR A 88 -12.72 -5.44 1.56
CA THR A 88 -12.15 -6.79 1.55
C THR A 88 -11.87 -7.26 0.12
N ASP A 89 -12.85 -7.12 -0.78
CA ASP A 89 -12.75 -7.42 -2.21
C ASP A 89 -12.82 -6.12 -3.04
N SER A 90 -11.96 -5.98 -4.05
CA SER A 90 -11.96 -4.82 -4.94
C SER A 90 -13.14 -4.81 -5.93
N GLY A 91 -13.86 -5.94 -6.06
CA GLY A 91 -15.11 -6.05 -6.81
C GLY A 91 -16.35 -5.58 -6.06
N ASP A 92 -16.27 -5.41 -4.74
CA ASP A 92 -17.41 -4.98 -3.92
C ASP A 92 -17.79 -3.50 -4.18
N ALA A 93 -19.00 -3.10 -3.82
CA ALA A 93 -19.39 -1.70 -3.90
C ALA A 93 -18.52 -0.82 -2.99
N ALA A 94 -18.21 0.41 -3.43
CA ALA A 94 -17.49 1.39 -2.63
C ALA A 94 -18.25 1.72 -1.33
N ILE A 95 -17.53 1.73 -0.21
CA ILE A 95 -18.03 2.02 1.13
C ILE A 95 -17.79 3.50 1.43
N ALA A 96 -18.85 4.23 1.80
CA ALA A 96 -18.77 5.66 2.08
C ALA A 96 -17.73 5.99 3.17
N VAL A 97 -16.91 6.99 2.90
CA VAL A 97 -15.91 7.54 3.83
C VAL A 97 -16.56 8.47 4.86
N GLY A 98 -17.59 9.22 4.44
CA GLY A 98 -18.27 10.22 5.25
C GLY A 98 -18.49 11.51 4.48
N SER A 99 -18.67 12.63 5.18
CA SER A 99 -18.76 13.95 4.54
C SER A 99 -18.02 15.01 5.36
N ALA A 100 -17.06 15.67 4.74
CA ALA A 100 -16.28 16.75 5.33
C ALA A 100 -15.64 17.62 4.25
N SER A 101 -15.26 18.84 4.62
CA SER A 101 -14.56 19.80 3.77
C SER A 101 -13.37 20.42 4.50
N GLY A 102 -12.38 20.90 3.76
CA GLY A 102 -11.15 21.44 4.35
C GLY A 102 -10.28 20.33 4.97
N LEU A 103 -10.36 19.13 4.40
CA LEU A 103 -9.55 17.99 4.82
C LEU A 103 -8.08 18.26 4.48
N THR A 104 -7.20 17.94 5.41
CA THR A 104 -5.80 17.67 5.10
C THR A 104 -5.73 16.31 4.44
N TRP A 105 -5.09 16.23 3.28
CA TRP A 105 -5.05 15.01 2.49
C TRP A 105 -3.70 14.80 1.83
N SER A 106 -3.33 13.54 1.63
CA SER A 106 -2.17 13.17 0.83
C SER A 106 -2.37 11.81 0.17
N ILE A 107 -1.89 11.68 -1.06
CA ILE A 107 -1.84 10.41 -1.79
C ILE A 107 -0.38 9.99 -1.82
N LYS A 108 -0.11 8.82 -1.24
CA LYS A 108 1.23 8.23 -1.16
C LYS A 108 1.26 6.89 -1.88
N THR A 109 2.43 6.53 -2.39
CA THR A 109 2.66 5.26 -3.08
C THR A 109 3.85 4.55 -2.47
N LEU A 110 3.68 3.27 -2.14
CA LEU A 110 4.78 2.38 -1.79
C LEU A 110 5.27 1.57 -3.01
N GLY A 111 4.82 1.91 -4.21
CA GLY A 111 5.24 1.29 -5.48
C GLY A 111 6.74 0.92 -5.58
N PRO A 112 7.70 1.81 -5.27
CA PRO A 112 9.12 1.44 -5.28
C PRO A 112 9.49 0.35 -4.26
N GLN A 113 8.91 0.41 -3.05
CA GLN A 113 9.11 -0.59 -1.98
C GLN A 113 8.43 -1.91 -2.33
N ILE A 114 7.27 -1.85 -2.99
CA ILE A 114 6.57 -3.02 -3.54
C ILE A 114 7.46 -3.72 -4.57
N ALA A 115 8.00 -2.97 -5.53
CA ALA A 115 8.89 -3.53 -6.55
C ALA A 115 10.13 -4.18 -5.93
N ALA A 116 10.72 -3.55 -4.90
CA ALA A 116 11.85 -4.12 -4.18
C ALA A 116 11.49 -5.42 -3.43
N ALA A 117 10.33 -5.46 -2.76
CA ALA A 117 9.86 -6.65 -2.05
C ALA A 117 9.54 -7.80 -2.99
N GLU A 118 8.94 -7.54 -4.16
CA GLU A 118 8.68 -8.56 -5.19
C GLU A 118 9.96 -9.08 -5.83
N LEU A 119 10.95 -8.21 -6.04
CA LEU A 119 12.28 -8.62 -6.51
C LEU A 119 12.95 -9.55 -5.49
N GLU A 120 12.90 -9.20 -4.21
CA GLU A 120 13.46 -10.04 -3.14
C GLU A 120 12.72 -11.38 -3.04
N LEU A 121 11.38 -11.37 -3.04
CA LEU A 121 10.57 -12.58 -2.97
C LEU A 121 10.84 -13.51 -4.16
N SER A 122 10.86 -12.95 -5.38
CA SER A 122 11.16 -13.74 -6.57
C SER A 122 12.58 -14.32 -6.53
N ALA A 123 13.58 -13.60 -6.00
CA ALA A 123 14.92 -14.14 -5.81
C ALA A 123 14.93 -15.32 -4.83
N ARG A 124 14.22 -15.19 -3.69
CA ARG A 124 14.11 -16.27 -2.69
C ARG A 124 13.40 -17.51 -3.23
N LEU A 125 12.43 -17.35 -4.12
CA LEU A 125 11.68 -18.45 -4.74
C LEU A 125 12.35 -18.99 -6.02
N GLY A 126 13.43 -18.38 -6.50
CA GLY A 126 14.08 -18.75 -7.76
C GLY A 126 13.22 -18.47 -9.00
N LEU A 127 12.41 -17.41 -8.95
CA LEU A 127 11.51 -16.95 -10.01
C LEU A 127 12.00 -15.61 -10.61
N LYS A 128 11.50 -15.23 -11.79
CA LYS A 128 11.69 -13.86 -12.31
C LYS A 128 10.89 -12.84 -11.47
N PRO A 129 11.37 -11.60 -11.30
CA PRO A 129 12.62 -11.05 -11.85
C PRO A 129 13.91 -11.39 -11.07
N GLY A 130 13.83 -11.89 -9.83
CA GLY A 130 14.99 -12.12 -8.98
C GLY A 130 15.97 -13.19 -9.48
N LYS A 131 15.50 -14.12 -10.30
CA LYS A 131 16.30 -15.08 -11.06
C LYS A 131 16.00 -14.94 -12.57
N PRO A 132 16.76 -14.13 -13.33
CA PRO A 132 16.44 -13.80 -14.72
C PRO A 132 16.36 -15.00 -15.67
N ASP A 133 17.10 -16.06 -15.39
CA ASP A 133 17.13 -17.33 -16.15
C ASP A 133 16.04 -18.32 -15.73
N ALA A 134 15.19 -17.99 -14.75
CA ALA A 134 14.10 -18.87 -14.32
C ALA A 134 13.06 -19.06 -15.43
N ALA A 135 12.48 -20.27 -15.49
CA ALA A 135 11.43 -20.58 -16.45
C ALA A 135 10.18 -19.71 -16.22
N TYR A 136 9.80 -19.54 -14.95
CA TYR A 136 8.57 -18.86 -14.54
C TYR A 136 8.84 -17.53 -13.82
N ALA A 137 7.90 -16.60 -13.97
CA ALA A 137 7.82 -15.34 -13.25
C ALA A 137 6.90 -15.43 -12.04
N LEU A 138 7.09 -14.49 -11.11
CA LEU A 138 6.32 -14.41 -9.87
C LEU A 138 4.81 -14.25 -10.12
N ASP A 139 4.42 -13.56 -11.20
CA ASP A 139 3.02 -13.35 -11.59
C ASP A 139 2.40 -14.53 -12.35
N GLU A 140 3.18 -15.58 -12.66
CA GLU A 140 2.67 -16.81 -13.27
C GLU A 140 2.26 -17.87 -12.22
N VAL A 141 2.55 -17.63 -10.94
CA VAL A 141 2.21 -18.54 -9.84
C VAL A 141 0.71 -18.49 -9.54
N GLN A 142 0.07 -19.66 -9.44
CA GLN A 142 -1.39 -19.79 -9.30
C GLN A 142 -1.90 -19.45 -7.90
N ASN A 143 -1.14 -19.77 -6.84
CA ASN A 143 -1.53 -19.47 -5.46
C ASN A 143 -1.13 -18.06 -5.02
N THR A 144 -1.73 -17.06 -5.67
CA THR A 144 -1.34 -15.65 -5.52
C THR A 144 -1.52 -15.11 -4.11
N ASP A 145 -2.50 -15.58 -3.33
CA ASP A 145 -2.82 -14.99 -2.02
C ASP A 145 -1.70 -15.18 -0.99
N SER A 146 -1.09 -16.37 -0.95
CA SER A 146 0.06 -16.62 -0.08
C SER A 146 1.25 -15.75 -0.49
N LEU A 147 1.48 -15.58 -1.79
CA LEU A 147 2.55 -14.72 -2.29
C LEU A 147 2.32 -13.25 -1.95
N LYS A 148 1.07 -12.77 -2.04
CA LYS A 148 0.69 -11.41 -1.64
C LYS A 148 1.00 -11.17 -0.17
N GLN A 149 0.62 -12.11 0.71
CA GLN A 149 0.91 -12.00 2.15
C GLN A 149 2.41 -11.96 2.44
N ILE A 150 3.21 -12.79 1.76
CA ILE A 150 4.66 -12.80 1.90
C ILE A 150 5.26 -11.48 1.40
N ALA A 151 4.88 -11.04 0.20
CA ALA A 151 5.40 -9.80 -0.40
C ALA A 151 5.08 -8.59 0.48
N THR A 152 3.86 -8.50 1.00
CA THR A 152 3.48 -7.43 1.94
C THR A 152 4.28 -7.49 3.23
N ALA A 153 4.50 -8.68 3.80
CA ALA A 153 5.32 -8.82 5.00
C ALA A 153 6.79 -8.40 4.76
N VAL A 154 7.39 -8.83 3.65
CA VAL A 154 8.76 -8.42 3.24
C VAL A 154 8.84 -6.90 3.06
N LEU A 155 7.87 -6.30 2.39
CA LEU A 155 7.78 -4.84 2.25
C LEU A 155 7.73 -4.15 3.60
N LEU A 156 6.88 -4.62 4.52
CA LEU A 156 6.67 -3.99 5.82
C LEU A 156 7.93 -4.09 6.69
N VAL A 157 8.72 -5.16 6.56
CA VAL A 157 10.06 -5.23 7.18
C VAL A 157 10.94 -4.09 6.68
N GLY A 158 10.99 -3.85 5.36
CA GLY A 158 11.77 -2.77 4.77
C GLY A 158 11.29 -1.38 5.21
N VAL A 159 9.98 -1.15 5.19
CA VAL A 159 9.34 0.09 5.64
C VAL A 159 9.66 0.37 7.10
N TYR A 160 9.40 -0.59 7.99
CA TYR A 160 9.67 -0.41 9.41
C TYR A 160 11.16 -0.33 9.72
N THR A 161 12.02 -0.90 8.87
CA THR A 161 13.48 -0.70 8.97
C THR A 161 13.86 0.76 8.85
N VAL A 162 13.32 1.45 7.84
CA VAL A 162 13.57 2.89 7.67
C VAL A 162 12.95 3.67 8.83
N LEU A 163 11.73 3.35 9.24
CA LEU A 163 11.04 4.06 10.32
C LEU A 163 11.77 3.97 11.66
N TYR A 164 12.21 2.78 12.08
CA TYR A 164 12.92 2.64 13.35
C TYR A 164 14.32 3.29 13.30
N THR A 165 15.01 3.23 12.16
CA THR A 165 16.36 3.81 12.03
C THR A 165 16.38 5.33 11.96
N THR A 166 15.27 5.94 11.52
CA THR A 166 15.16 7.40 11.33
C THR A 166 14.34 8.12 12.40
N SER A 167 13.59 7.39 13.24
CA SER A 167 12.84 7.98 14.36
C SER A 167 13.78 8.52 15.44
N ALA A 168 13.60 9.79 15.80
CA ALA A 168 14.28 10.42 16.92
C ALA A 168 13.61 10.13 18.28
N ASP A 169 12.30 9.81 18.27
CA ASP A 169 11.55 9.47 19.48
C ASP A 169 11.76 7.99 19.82
N GLU A 170 12.22 7.72 21.04
CA GLU A 170 12.56 6.38 21.52
C GLU A 170 11.35 5.45 21.65
N THR A 171 10.21 5.97 22.09
CA THR A 171 8.98 5.19 22.27
C THR A 171 8.42 4.78 20.92
N VAL A 172 8.35 5.75 20.00
CA VAL A 172 7.93 5.53 18.61
C VAL A 172 8.88 4.53 17.92
N ARG A 173 10.19 4.69 18.12
CA ARG A 173 11.21 3.79 17.57
C ARG A 173 11.03 2.35 18.06
N ALA A 174 10.79 2.14 19.35
CA ALA A 174 10.57 0.81 19.90
C ALA A 174 9.33 0.13 19.29
N GLY A 175 8.25 0.89 19.04
CA GLY A 175 7.07 0.41 18.34
C GLY A 175 7.38 -0.04 16.91
N TYR A 176 8.15 0.75 16.16
CA TYR A 176 8.57 0.39 14.80
C TYR A 176 9.50 -0.83 14.77
N GLU A 177 10.42 -0.95 15.73
CA GLU A 177 11.27 -2.14 15.84
C GLU A 177 10.45 -3.40 16.10
N ALA A 178 9.48 -3.34 17.02
CA ALA A 178 8.60 -4.45 17.32
C ALA A 178 7.79 -4.90 16.08
N LYS A 179 7.23 -3.93 15.33
CA LYS A 179 6.54 -4.21 14.05
C LYS A 179 7.49 -4.85 13.03
N ARG A 180 8.69 -4.31 12.84
CA ARG A 180 9.70 -4.90 11.94
C ARG A 180 9.98 -6.36 12.27
N VAL A 181 10.22 -6.68 13.55
CA VAL A 181 10.51 -8.04 14.00
C VAL A 181 9.31 -8.95 13.76
N TRP A 182 8.09 -8.50 14.07
CA TRP A 182 6.87 -9.26 13.85
C TRP A 182 6.68 -9.61 12.37
N TYR A 183 6.76 -8.63 11.47
CA TYR A 183 6.63 -8.88 10.02
C TYR A 183 7.74 -9.77 9.48
N GLY A 184 8.96 -9.67 10.02
CA GLY A 184 10.07 -10.57 9.66
C GLY A 184 9.76 -12.03 10.01
N GLN A 185 9.27 -12.27 11.23
CA GLN A 185 8.84 -13.61 11.65
C GLN A 185 7.67 -14.14 10.80
N GLN A 186 6.71 -13.28 10.46
CA GLN A 186 5.59 -13.68 9.59
C GLN A 186 6.07 -14.05 8.18
N ALA A 187 6.96 -13.25 7.58
CA ALA A 187 7.52 -13.53 6.26
C ALA A 187 8.22 -14.90 6.22
N GLU A 188 9.09 -15.18 7.19
CA GLU A 188 9.79 -16.48 7.27
C GLU A 188 8.83 -17.64 7.52
N ARG A 189 7.82 -17.46 8.38
CA ARG A 189 6.79 -18.49 8.63
C ARG A 189 6.00 -18.82 7.37
N LEU A 190 5.58 -17.78 6.63
CA LEU A 190 4.80 -17.95 5.41
C LEU A 190 5.65 -18.57 4.29
N LEU A 191 6.92 -18.13 4.14
CA LEU A 191 7.87 -18.72 3.21
C LEU A 191 8.13 -20.21 3.49
N ALA A 192 8.29 -20.59 4.76
CA ALA A 192 8.47 -22.00 5.12
C ALA A 192 7.27 -22.89 4.78
N GLY A 193 6.06 -22.31 4.76
CA GLY A 193 4.82 -23.00 4.44
C GLY A 193 4.38 -22.88 2.97
N VAL A 194 5.07 -22.11 2.14
CA VAL A 194 4.62 -21.85 0.77
C VAL A 194 4.94 -23.03 -0.15
N SER A 195 3.93 -23.51 -0.86
CA SER A 195 4.10 -24.42 -2.00
C SER A 195 3.82 -23.63 -3.27
N VAL A 196 4.80 -23.50 -4.16
CA VAL A 196 4.63 -22.74 -5.42
C VAL A 196 3.87 -23.61 -6.42
N GLN A 197 2.68 -23.16 -6.80
CA GLN A 197 1.87 -23.82 -7.82
C GLN A 197 2.11 -23.16 -9.18
N LEU A 198 2.83 -23.87 -10.05
CA LEU A 198 3.17 -23.41 -11.40
C LEU A 198 2.09 -23.85 -12.41
N PRO A 199 1.91 -23.11 -13.52
CA PRO A 199 1.01 -23.53 -14.58
C PRO A 199 1.47 -24.86 -15.20
N ALA A 200 0.53 -25.62 -15.76
CA ALA A 200 0.87 -26.85 -16.46
C ALA A 200 1.82 -26.54 -17.64
N VAL A 201 2.86 -27.37 -17.81
CA VAL A 201 3.75 -27.29 -18.98
C VAL A 201 2.90 -27.64 -20.21
N PRO A 202 2.89 -26.81 -21.26
CA PRO A 202 2.14 -27.07 -22.48
C PRO A 202 2.58 -28.35 -23.21
#